data_AF-A0A7W0RG12-F1
#
_entry.id   AF-A0A7W0RG12-F1
#
_cell.length_a   1.000
_cell.length_b   1.000
_cell.length_c   1.000
_cell.angle_alpha   90.00
_cell.angle_beta   90.00
_cell.angle_gamma   90.00
#
_symmetry.space_group_name_H-M   'P 1'
#
loop_
_entity.id
_entity.type
_entity.pdbx_description
1 polymer ?
#
loop_
_entity_poly.entity_id
_entity_poly.type
_entity_poly.pdbx_seq_one_letter_code
_entity_poly.pdbx_strand_id
1 'polypeptide(L)'
;MRRFLAGILVALVAVAIAAQLALPRYLSGRTEDRLEEGGGSSKVTLRAFPALTLVGGRGGSIEIAGTGLSFDAGDQSERPFERLDGFERVEVALDDLNAGPLAVDRFELGRDGRHEAYQLVIRATTTPRELAGELGSEAGGALGSLFGSLASGILPGGGSTALPLELAATVASDDGRVDVRDATGSVAGVPAGPVTEVVVSAVLDRL
;
A
#
# COMPACT_ATOMS: atom_id res chain seq x y z
N MET A 1 54.23 3.21 5.67
CA MET A 1 52.94 3.91 5.53
C MET A 1 52.09 3.44 4.35
N ARG A 2 52.58 3.45 3.10
CA ARG A 2 51.81 3.02 1.90
C ARG A 2 51.15 1.62 2.00
N ARG A 3 51.87 0.61 2.51
CA ARG A 3 51.34 -0.75 2.70
C ARG A 3 50.24 -0.85 3.76
N PHE A 4 50.30 0.01 4.79
CA PHE A 4 49.31 0.05 5.87
C PHE A 4 48.02 0.75 5.40
N LEU A 5 48.16 1.86 4.67
CA LEU A 5 47.06 2.55 4.02
C LEU A 5 46.36 1.65 2.98
N ALA A 6 47.12 0.90 2.19
CA ALA A 6 46.55 -0.08 1.26
C ALA A 6 45.76 -1.18 1.98
N GLY A 7 46.26 -1.69 3.10
CA GLY A 7 45.54 -2.67 3.91
C GLY A 7 44.21 -2.14 4.47
N ILE A 8 44.19 -0.91 4.98
CA ILE A 8 42.97 -0.25 5.47
C ILE A 8 41.96 -0.06 4.33
N LEU A 9 42.41 0.40 3.16
CA LEU A 9 41.54 0.59 2.01
C LEU A 9 40.89 -0.73 1.57
N VAL A 10 41.67 -1.81 1.47
CA VAL A 10 41.16 -3.14 1.11
C VAL A 10 40.14 -3.63 2.14
N ALA A 11 40.40 -3.44 3.43
CA ALA A 11 39.46 -3.81 4.48
C ALA A 11 38.14 -3.01 4.38
N LEU A 12 38.22 -1.70 4.15
CA LEU A 12 37.03 -0.85 3.96
C LEU A 12 36.22 -1.26 2.74
N VAL A 13 36.87 -1.56 1.61
CA VAL A 13 36.20 -2.05 0.40
C VAL A 13 35.53 -3.41 0.67
N ALA A 14 36.20 -4.32 1.38
CA ALA A 14 35.62 -5.61 1.74
C ALA A 14 34.37 -5.47 2.63
N VAL A 15 34.42 -4.57 3.63
CA VAL A 15 33.25 -4.27 4.48
C VAL A 15 32.12 -3.64 3.66
N ALA A 16 32.44 -2.71 2.76
CA ALA A 16 31.44 -2.09 1.90
C ALA A 16 30.74 -3.12 0.99
N ILE A 17 31.49 -4.06 0.39
CA ILE A 17 30.93 -5.15 -0.42
C ILE A 17 30.05 -6.07 0.43
N ALA A 18 30.50 -6.44 1.63
CA ALA A 18 29.72 -7.27 2.54
C ALA A 18 28.40 -6.59 2.94
N ALA A 19 28.46 -5.29 3.29
CA ALA A 19 27.27 -4.50 3.60
C ALA A 19 26.32 -4.41 2.39
N GLN A 20 26.86 -4.24 1.18
CA GLN A 20 26.09 -4.16 -0.06
C GLN A 20 25.27 -5.43 -0.36
N LEU A 21 25.75 -6.60 0.08
CA LEU A 21 25.08 -7.88 -0.12
C LEU A 21 24.17 -8.27 1.05
N ALA A 22 24.58 -7.94 2.28
CA ALA A 22 23.87 -8.35 3.49
C ALA A 22 22.68 -7.44 3.83
N LEU A 23 22.84 -6.11 3.72
CA LEU A 23 21.79 -5.15 4.11
C LEU A 23 20.48 -5.34 3.33
N PRO A 24 20.49 -5.42 1.98
CA PRO A 24 19.25 -5.57 1.23
C PRO A 24 18.49 -6.84 1.60
N ARG A 25 19.20 -7.96 1.80
CA ARG A 25 18.59 -9.23 2.18
C ARG A 25 18.01 -9.20 3.59
N TYR A 26 18.76 -8.65 4.55
CA TYR A 26 18.31 -8.56 5.93
C TYR A 26 17.08 -7.66 6.08
N LEU A 27 17.10 -6.48 5.47
CA LEU A 27 15.99 -5.52 5.53
C LEU A 27 14.75 -6.03 4.77
N SER A 28 14.94 -6.78 3.69
CA SER A 28 13.83 -7.42 2.99
C SER A 28 13.14 -8.45 3.88
N GLY A 29 13.90 -9.38 4.48
CA GLY A 29 13.34 -10.41 5.37
C GLY A 29 12.61 -9.82 6.59
N ARG A 30 13.18 -8.78 7.21
CA ARG A 30 12.50 -8.07 8.31
C ARG A 30 11.18 -7.42 7.88
N THR A 31 11.07 -6.97 6.63
CA THR A 31 9.83 -6.38 6.10
C THR A 31 8.82 -7.48 5.78
N GLU A 32 9.29 -8.62 5.23
CA GLU A 32 8.47 -9.82 5.00
C GLU A 32 7.83 -10.29 6.31
N ASP A 33 8.64 -10.48 7.35
CA ASP A 33 8.16 -10.94 8.67
C ASP A 33 7.04 -10.06 9.23
N ARG A 34 7.13 -8.73 9.02
CA ARG A 34 6.12 -7.76 9.48
C ARG A 34 4.84 -7.80 8.67
N LEU A 35 4.94 -7.90 7.34
CA LEU A 35 3.77 -8.02 6.48
C LEU A 35 3.02 -9.32 6.75
N GLU A 36 3.73 -10.36 7.19
CA GLU A 36 3.18 -11.69 7.50
C GLU A 36 2.68 -11.85 8.95
N GLU A 37 2.75 -10.80 9.79
CA GLU A 37 2.30 -10.88 11.20
C GLU A 37 0.81 -11.24 11.30
N GLY A 38 -0.02 -10.74 10.38
CA GLY A 38 -1.45 -11.07 10.27
C GLY A 38 -1.74 -12.37 9.52
N GLY A 39 -0.71 -13.08 9.05
CA GLY A 39 -0.80 -14.25 8.19
C GLY A 39 -0.50 -13.96 6.72
N GLY A 40 -0.59 -15.00 5.90
CA GLY A 40 -0.26 -14.95 4.47
C GLY A 40 1.22 -15.18 4.19
N SER A 41 1.67 -14.74 3.00
CA SER A 41 3.08 -14.79 2.60
C SER A 41 3.44 -13.60 1.74
N SER A 42 4.66 -13.12 1.88
CA SER A 42 5.17 -11.96 1.18
C SER A 42 6.61 -12.18 0.71
N LYS A 43 6.96 -11.48 -0.37
CA LYS A 43 8.30 -11.38 -0.89
C LYS A 43 8.63 -9.93 -1.09
N VAL A 44 9.65 -9.46 -0.38
CA VAL A 44 10.15 -8.10 -0.50
C VAL A 44 11.53 -8.15 -1.15
N THR A 45 11.76 -7.27 -2.12
CA THR A 45 13.07 -7.09 -2.74
C THR A 45 13.45 -5.61 -2.68
N LEU A 46 14.49 -5.31 -1.90
CA LEU A 46 15.07 -3.97 -1.80
C LEU A 46 16.36 -3.89 -2.62
N ARG A 47 16.55 -2.77 -3.33
CA ARG A 47 17.81 -2.46 -4.02
C ARG A 47 18.20 -1.01 -3.76
N ALA A 48 19.45 -0.78 -3.40
CA ALA A 48 20.05 0.54 -3.31
C ALA A 48 21.55 0.49 -3.55
N PHE A 49 22.11 1.57 -4.06
CA PHE A 49 23.55 1.73 -4.19
C PHE A 49 23.91 3.19 -3.84
N PRO A 50 24.58 3.46 -2.70
CA PRO A 50 25.10 2.50 -1.71
C PRO A 50 24.00 1.84 -0.84
N ALA A 51 24.14 0.58 -0.44
CA ALA A 51 23.14 -0.12 0.38
C ALA A 51 22.91 0.50 1.77
N LEU A 52 23.86 1.29 2.27
CA LEU A 52 23.72 2.03 3.53
C LEU A 52 22.54 3.02 3.50
N THR A 53 22.12 3.48 2.32
CA THR A 53 20.95 4.37 2.21
C THR A 53 19.65 3.69 2.61
N LEU A 54 19.56 2.35 2.50
CA LEU A 54 18.37 1.58 2.90
C LEU A 54 18.11 1.70 4.40
N VAL A 55 19.15 1.87 5.20
CA VAL A 55 19.01 2.08 6.66
C VAL A 55 18.29 3.40 6.94
N GLY A 56 18.47 4.40 6.07
CA GLY A 56 17.75 5.67 6.12
C GLY A 56 16.48 5.67 5.27
N GLY A 57 15.91 4.51 4.94
CA GLY A 57 14.65 4.39 4.19
C GLY A 57 14.75 4.75 2.70
N ARG A 58 15.97 4.85 2.12
CA ARG A 58 16.16 5.29 0.73
C ARG A 58 16.81 4.23 -0.16
N GLY A 59 16.33 4.10 -1.39
CA GLY A 59 16.86 3.13 -2.35
C GLY A 59 16.53 3.43 -3.81
N GLY A 60 17.06 2.59 -4.70
CA GLY A 60 16.76 2.67 -6.14
C GLY A 60 15.50 1.89 -6.52
N SER A 61 15.18 0.80 -5.80
CA SER A 61 13.90 0.11 -5.99
C SER A 61 13.42 -0.63 -4.76
N ILE A 62 12.10 -0.68 -4.59
CA ILE A 62 11.38 -1.56 -3.69
C ILE A 62 10.31 -2.31 -4.48
N GLU A 63 10.30 -3.63 -4.31
CA GLU A 63 9.32 -4.54 -4.89
C GLU A 63 8.70 -5.35 -3.77
N ILE A 64 7.37 -5.38 -3.69
CA ILE A 64 6.60 -6.10 -2.67
C ILE A 64 5.58 -6.95 -3.41
N ALA A 65 5.71 -8.27 -3.30
CA ALA A 65 4.71 -9.22 -3.77
C ALA A 65 4.11 -9.94 -2.55
N GLY A 66 2.81 -10.16 -2.50
CA GLY A 66 2.21 -10.86 -1.36
C GLY A 66 0.87 -11.49 -1.67
N THR A 67 0.49 -12.48 -0.86
CA THR A 67 -0.79 -13.17 -0.97
C THR A 67 -1.34 -13.55 0.39
N GLY A 68 -2.66 -13.45 0.57
CA GLY A 68 -3.32 -13.92 1.79
C GLY A 68 -3.03 -13.05 3.02
N LEU A 69 -2.65 -11.79 2.83
CA LEU A 69 -2.24 -10.88 3.90
C LEU A 69 -3.47 -10.33 4.65
N SER A 70 -3.33 -10.09 5.95
CA SER A 70 -4.39 -9.49 6.76
C SER A 70 -3.85 -8.26 7.50
N PHE A 71 -4.49 -7.12 7.26
CA PHE A 71 -4.16 -5.85 7.89
C PHE A 71 -5.33 -5.39 8.76
N ASP A 72 -5.09 -5.30 10.07
CA ASP A 72 -6.06 -4.76 11.01
C ASP A 72 -6.00 -3.23 10.98
N ALA A 73 -7.16 -2.57 10.81
CA ALA A 73 -7.29 -1.10 10.69
C ALA A 73 -6.92 -0.29 11.96
N GLY A 74 -6.29 -0.93 12.95
CA GLY A 74 -5.93 -0.35 14.24
C GLY A 74 -4.53 0.25 14.31
N ASP A 75 -3.60 -0.17 13.44
CA ASP A 75 -2.20 0.28 13.50
C ASP A 75 -1.96 1.51 12.59
N GLN A 76 -2.63 2.62 12.93
CA GLN A 76 -2.60 3.91 12.22
C GLN A 76 -1.25 4.66 12.32
N SER A 77 -0.19 3.97 12.76
CA SER A 77 1.08 4.59 13.17
C SER A 77 2.09 4.71 12.04
N GLU A 78 1.99 3.86 11.02
CA GLU A 78 2.97 3.81 9.94
C GLU A 78 2.40 4.50 8.69
N ARG A 79 3.10 5.51 8.17
CA ARG A 79 2.78 6.14 6.87
C ARG A 79 3.50 5.36 5.77
N PRO A 80 2.84 4.44 5.04
CA PRO A 80 3.50 3.59 4.07
C PRO A 80 4.05 4.41 2.89
N PHE A 81 3.35 5.46 2.47
CA PHE A 81 3.79 6.34 1.39
C PHE A 81 5.10 7.05 1.73
N GLU A 82 5.28 7.50 2.99
CA GLU A 82 6.53 8.13 3.44
C GLU A 82 7.74 7.20 3.25
N ARG A 83 7.56 5.90 3.53
CA ARG A 83 8.60 4.89 3.30
C ARG A 83 8.83 4.61 1.82
N LEU A 84 7.78 4.61 1.01
CA LEU A 84 7.87 4.35 -0.43
C LEU A 84 8.49 5.54 -1.18
N ASP A 85 8.32 6.77 -0.67
CA ASP A 85 8.86 7.99 -1.26
C ASP A 85 10.38 8.00 -1.33
N GLY A 86 11.05 7.29 -0.41
CA GLY A 86 12.49 7.10 -0.42
C GLY A 86 13.04 6.27 -1.60
N PHE A 87 12.19 5.67 -2.44
CA PHE A 87 12.59 4.78 -3.52
C PHE A 87 12.29 5.31 -4.92
N GLU A 88 13.28 5.32 -5.81
CA GLU A 88 13.09 5.78 -7.19
C GLU A 88 12.05 4.94 -7.97
N ARG A 89 12.03 3.62 -7.76
CA ARG A 89 11.05 2.70 -8.35
C ARG A 89 10.31 1.95 -7.25
N VAL A 90 8.99 1.91 -7.36
CA VAL A 90 8.10 1.19 -6.44
C VAL A 90 7.22 0.26 -7.24
N GLU A 91 7.13 -0.99 -6.80
CA GLU A 91 6.20 -1.98 -7.34
C GLU A 91 5.62 -2.78 -6.18
N VAL A 92 4.32 -2.70 -5.99
CA VAL A 92 3.59 -3.43 -4.96
C VAL A 92 2.48 -4.19 -5.67
N ALA A 93 2.43 -5.50 -5.48
CA ALA A 93 1.41 -6.38 -6.03
C ALA A 93 0.97 -7.34 -4.94
N LEU A 94 -0.22 -7.13 -4.40
CA LEU A 94 -0.78 -7.94 -3.33
C LEU A 94 -2.08 -8.57 -3.82
N ASP A 95 -2.21 -9.88 -3.66
CA ASP A 95 -3.41 -10.64 -3.99
C ASP A 95 -4.07 -11.16 -2.71
N ASP A 96 -5.40 -11.34 -2.73
CA ASP A 96 -6.16 -11.94 -1.63
C ASP A 96 -5.85 -11.34 -0.25
N LEU A 97 -6.03 -10.04 -0.07
CA LEU A 97 -5.76 -9.36 1.19
C LEU A 97 -7.05 -8.94 1.91
N ASN A 98 -7.05 -9.04 3.24
CA ASN A 98 -8.10 -8.49 4.09
C ASN A 98 -7.63 -7.17 4.69
N ALA A 99 -8.36 -6.10 4.43
CA ALA A 99 -8.12 -4.77 5.00
C ALA A 99 -9.41 -4.29 5.69
N GLY A 100 -9.60 -4.71 6.95
CA GLY A 100 -10.83 -4.47 7.69
C GLY A 100 -12.08 -5.02 6.97
N PRO A 101 -13.09 -4.19 6.63
CA PRO A 101 -14.32 -4.62 5.95
C PRO A 101 -14.17 -4.85 4.43
N LEU A 102 -12.97 -4.68 3.89
CA LEU A 102 -12.67 -4.82 2.47
C LEU A 102 -11.91 -6.14 2.24
N ALA A 103 -12.54 -7.06 1.52
CA ALA A 103 -11.86 -8.20 0.94
C ALA A 103 -11.27 -7.75 -0.39
N VAL A 104 -9.98 -7.48 -0.43
CA VAL A 104 -9.30 -6.95 -1.61
C VAL A 104 -8.70 -8.12 -2.38
N ASP A 105 -9.27 -8.41 -3.55
CA ASP A 105 -8.80 -9.47 -4.44
C ASP A 105 -7.42 -9.14 -5.02
N ARG A 106 -7.20 -7.86 -5.34
CA ARG A 106 -5.94 -7.38 -5.93
C ARG A 106 -5.66 -5.92 -5.60
N PHE A 107 -4.44 -5.64 -5.18
CA PHE A 107 -3.91 -4.30 -4.96
C PHE A 107 -2.59 -4.16 -5.72
N GLU A 108 -2.52 -3.17 -6.61
CA GLU A 108 -1.31 -2.83 -7.34
C GLU A 108 -0.97 -1.36 -7.15
N LEU A 109 0.27 -1.08 -6.76
CA LEU A 109 0.81 0.26 -6.66
C LEU A 109 2.17 0.32 -7.35
N GLY A 110 2.26 1.13 -8.40
CA GLY A 110 3.47 1.27 -9.21
C GLY A 110 3.94 2.72 -9.30
N ARG A 111 5.24 2.96 -9.12
CA ARG A 111 5.92 4.20 -9.52
C ARG A 111 7.15 3.84 -10.31
N ASP A 112 7.20 4.25 -11.57
CA ASP A 112 8.43 4.14 -12.35
C ASP A 112 9.35 5.34 -12.05
N GLY A 113 10.67 5.16 -12.17
CA GLY A 113 11.62 6.24 -11.87
C GLY A 113 11.61 7.41 -12.87
N ARG A 114 10.62 7.50 -13.76
CA ARG A 114 10.42 8.62 -14.69
C ARG A 114 9.21 9.48 -14.32
N HIS A 115 8.35 9.01 -13.42
CA HIS A 115 7.14 9.71 -13.01
C HIS A 115 7.14 9.90 -11.48
N GLU A 116 6.73 11.07 -11.03
CA GLU A 116 6.62 11.38 -9.60
C GLU A 116 5.35 10.76 -8.97
N ALA A 117 4.35 10.46 -9.79
CA ALA A 117 3.07 9.92 -9.34
C ALA A 117 3.05 8.39 -9.39
N TYR A 118 2.39 7.82 -8.39
CA TYR A 118 1.99 6.43 -8.32
C TYR A 118 0.76 6.15 -9.15
N GLN A 119 0.72 4.96 -9.75
CA GLN A 119 -0.45 4.37 -10.36
C GLN A 119 -0.98 3.31 -9.41
N LEU A 120 -2.22 3.49 -8.95
CA LEU A 120 -2.91 2.62 -8.03
C LEU A 120 -4.04 1.90 -8.76
N VAL A 121 -4.15 0.59 -8.57
CA VAL A 121 -5.30 -0.21 -8.99
C VAL A 121 -5.73 -1.10 -7.83
N ILE A 122 -7.01 -1.06 -7.49
CA ILE A 122 -7.60 -1.87 -6.43
C ILE A 122 -8.81 -2.60 -7.00
N ARG A 123 -8.87 -3.91 -6.79
CA ARG A 123 -10.06 -4.73 -6.98
C ARG A 123 -10.42 -5.34 -5.64
N ALA A 124 -11.63 -5.06 -5.19
CA ALA A 124 -12.10 -5.50 -3.89
C ALA A 124 -13.57 -5.86 -3.94
N THR A 125 -14.00 -6.54 -2.90
CA THR A 125 -15.39 -6.87 -2.64
C THR A 125 -15.74 -6.42 -1.23
N THR A 126 -16.93 -5.85 -1.06
CA THR A 126 -17.43 -5.42 0.24
C THR A 126 -18.94 -5.58 0.33
N THR A 127 -19.50 -5.61 1.53
CA THR A 127 -20.95 -5.60 1.71
C THR A 127 -21.44 -4.27 2.29
N PRO A 128 -22.67 -3.82 1.94
CA PRO A 128 -23.29 -2.65 2.57
C PRO A 128 -23.33 -2.72 4.09
N ARG A 129 -23.46 -3.93 4.67
CA ARG A 129 -23.46 -4.12 6.12
C ARG A 129 -22.10 -3.86 6.74
N GLU A 130 -21.01 -4.35 6.13
CA GLU A 130 -19.65 -4.13 6.61
C GLU A 130 -19.27 -2.64 6.52
N LEU A 131 -19.57 -1.99 5.39
CA LEU A 131 -19.40 -0.55 5.24
C LEU A 131 -20.19 0.25 6.26
N ALA A 132 -21.46 -0.12 6.52
CA ALA A 132 -22.28 0.56 7.51
C ALA A 132 -21.81 0.32 8.96
N GLY A 133 -21.28 -0.87 9.27
CA GLY A 133 -20.71 -1.17 10.58
C GLY A 133 -19.43 -0.38 10.84
N GLU A 134 -18.59 -0.24 9.82
CA GLU A 134 -17.32 0.48 9.90
C GLU A 134 -17.50 2.01 9.89
N LEU A 135 -18.30 2.52 8.95
CA LEU A 135 -18.51 3.96 8.77
C LEU A 135 -19.60 4.51 9.71
N GLY A 136 -20.47 3.66 10.27
CA GLY A 136 -21.60 4.06 11.09
C GLY A 136 -21.22 4.72 12.43
N SER A 137 -19.97 4.62 12.86
CA SER A 137 -19.45 5.31 14.05
C SER A 137 -19.04 6.77 13.76
N GLU A 138 -18.71 7.12 12.51
CA GLU A 138 -18.25 8.46 12.11
C GLU A 138 -19.19 9.17 11.11
N ALA A 139 -20.06 8.43 10.40
CA ALA A 139 -20.88 8.93 9.29
C ALA A 139 -22.20 9.60 9.71
N GLY A 140 -22.15 10.52 10.68
CA GLY A 140 -23.26 11.42 11.01
C GLY A 140 -23.54 12.52 9.97
N GLY A 141 -23.11 12.35 8.70
CA GLY A 141 -23.09 13.37 7.66
C GLY A 141 -23.66 12.92 6.30
N ALA A 142 -23.32 13.63 5.21
CA ALA A 142 -23.92 13.48 3.86
C ALA A 142 -24.04 12.04 3.32
N LEU A 143 -23.12 11.16 3.71
CA LEU A 143 -23.12 9.74 3.37
C LEU A 143 -24.26 8.95 4.04
N GLY A 144 -24.69 9.33 5.23
CA GLY A 144 -25.82 8.71 5.94
C GLY A 144 -27.15 8.83 5.18
N SER A 145 -27.31 9.87 4.34
CA SER A 145 -28.50 10.03 3.49
C SER A 145 -28.49 9.08 2.28
N LEU A 146 -27.31 8.85 1.69
CA LEU A 146 -27.12 7.89 0.59
C LEU A 146 -27.28 6.45 1.10
N PHE A 147 -26.67 6.11 2.24
CA PHE A 147 -26.81 4.78 2.84
C PHE A 147 -28.20 4.55 3.43
N GLY A 148 -28.86 5.59 3.97
CA GLY A 148 -30.27 5.53 4.35
C GLY A 148 -31.18 5.21 3.16
N SER A 149 -30.87 5.72 1.96
CA SER A 149 -31.62 5.39 0.74
C SER A 149 -31.35 3.98 0.19
N LEU A 150 -30.13 3.46 0.35
CA LEU A 150 -29.76 2.08 -0.03
C LEU A 150 -30.29 1.04 0.96
N ALA A 151 -30.27 1.35 2.26
CA ALA A 151 -30.77 0.50 3.34
C ALA A 151 -32.30 0.47 3.43
N SER A 152 -32.99 1.51 2.94
CA SER A 152 -34.45 1.62 3.04
C SER A 152 -35.25 0.92 1.93
N GLY A 153 -34.64 0.28 0.91
CA GLY A 153 -35.55 -0.41 -0.03
C GLY A 153 -35.15 -1.26 -1.23
N ILE A 154 -33.90 -1.54 -1.65
CA ILE A 154 -33.74 -2.11 -3.02
C ILE A 154 -32.76 -3.30 -3.19
N LEU A 155 -31.98 -3.72 -2.18
CA LEU A 155 -31.07 -4.86 -2.36
C LEU A 155 -31.65 -6.19 -1.82
N PRO A 156 -31.92 -7.20 -2.69
CA PRO A 156 -32.27 -8.55 -2.23
C PRO A 156 -31.12 -9.11 -1.39
N GLY A 157 -31.40 -9.58 -0.16
CA GLY A 157 -30.40 -10.17 0.73
C GLY A 157 -30.03 -9.35 1.97
N GLY A 158 -30.65 -8.19 2.24
CA GLY A 158 -30.52 -7.51 3.55
C GLY A 158 -29.11 -6.95 3.84
N GLY A 159 -28.40 -6.52 2.80
CA GLY A 159 -27.10 -5.84 2.91
C GLY A 159 -25.89 -6.77 3.05
N SER A 160 -26.05 -8.09 2.89
CA SER A 160 -24.94 -9.06 2.83
C SER A 160 -24.52 -9.43 1.41
N THR A 161 -25.15 -8.85 0.39
CA THR A 161 -24.76 -9.05 -0.99
C THR A 161 -23.42 -8.38 -1.23
N ALA A 162 -22.44 -9.17 -1.65
CA ALA A 162 -21.12 -8.71 -1.98
C ALA A 162 -21.18 -7.79 -3.22
N LEU A 163 -20.61 -6.60 -3.10
CA LEU A 163 -20.53 -5.61 -4.14
C LEU A 163 -19.07 -5.54 -4.62
N PRO A 164 -18.80 -5.86 -5.89
CA PRO A 164 -17.45 -5.69 -6.43
C PRO A 164 -17.16 -4.21 -6.61
N LEU A 165 -15.93 -3.84 -6.27
CA LEU A 165 -15.38 -2.50 -6.31
C LEU A 165 -14.12 -2.55 -7.17
N GLU A 166 -14.06 -1.70 -8.19
CA GLU A 166 -12.85 -1.50 -8.97
C GLU A 166 -12.46 -0.03 -8.90
N LEU A 167 -11.24 0.25 -8.48
CA LEU A 167 -10.68 1.59 -8.35
C LEU A 167 -9.37 1.67 -9.11
N ALA A 168 -9.18 2.77 -9.83
CA ALA A 168 -7.90 3.12 -10.43
C ALA A 168 -7.64 4.61 -10.14
N ALA A 169 -6.44 4.93 -9.66
CA ALA A 169 -6.09 6.30 -9.32
C ALA A 169 -4.65 6.64 -9.67
N THR A 170 -4.43 7.92 -10.00
CA THR A 170 -3.10 8.52 -10.05
C THR A 170 -2.89 9.32 -8.79
N VAL A 171 -1.88 8.91 -8.02
CA VAL A 171 -1.64 9.41 -6.66
C VAL A 171 -0.27 10.06 -6.63
N ALA A 172 -0.18 11.32 -6.24
CA ALA A 172 1.09 11.94 -5.89
C ALA A 172 1.32 11.78 -4.40
N SER A 173 2.58 11.63 -4.00
CA SER A 173 2.95 11.75 -2.60
C SER A 173 4.11 12.72 -2.44
N ASP A 174 4.01 13.55 -1.40
CA ASP A 174 5.05 14.48 -0.97
C ASP A 174 5.24 14.33 0.54
N ASP A 175 6.38 13.75 0.94
CA ASP A 175 6.72 13.47 2.34
C ASP A 175 5.64 12.63 3.06
N GLY A 176 5.14 11.60 2.36
CA GLY A 176 4.06 10.73 2.85
C GLY A 176 2.68 11.38 2.89
N ARG A 177 2.53 12.65 2.49
CA ARG A 177 1.22 13.26 2.25
C ARG A 177 0.73 12.81 0.91
N VAL A 178 -0.46 12.23 0.87
CA VAL A 178 -1.07 11.69 -0.34
C VAL A 178 -1.98 12.73 -0.98
N ASP A 179 -1.85 12.93 -2.29
CA ASP A 179 -2.69 13.81 -3.11
C ASP A 179 -3.22 13.05 -4.32
N VAL A 180 -4.53 12.89 -4.41
CA VAL A 180 -5.19 12.15 -5.50
C VAL A 180 -5.39 13.11 -6.67
N ARG A 181 -4.71 12.85 -7.78
CA ARG A 181 -4.77 13.72 -8.97
C ARG A 181 -5.90 13.35 -9.92
N ASP A 182 -6.13 12.06 -10.08
CA ASP A 182 -7.17 11.50 -10.92
C ASP A 182 -7.63 10.17 -10.31
N ALA A 183 -8.94 9.93 -10.30
CA ALA A 183 -9.50 8.70 -9.77
C ALA A 183 -10.73 8.29 -10.58
N THR A 184 -10.78 7.02 -10.95
CA THR A 184 -11.90 6.40 -11.64
C THR A 184 -12.26 5.10 -10.96
N GLY A 185 -13.54 4.74 -10.99
CA GLY A 185 -13.96 3.52 -10.33
C GLY A 185 -15.40 3.16 -10.57
N SER A 186 -15.72 1.93 -10.25
CA SER A 186 -17.06 1.38 -10.38
C SER A 186 -17.44 0.53 -9.17
N VAL A 187 -18.74 0.52 -8.87
CA VAL A 187 -19.35 -0.34 -7.86
C VAL A 187 -20.39 -1.18 -8.56
N ALA A 188 -20.29 -2.51 -8.46
CA ALA A 188 -21.16 -3.44 -9.17
C ALA A 188 -21.22 -3.16 -10.70
N GLY A 189 -20.11 -2.72 -11.29
CA GLY A 189 -20.00 -2.37 -12.71
C GLY A 189 -20.62 -1.02 -13.10
N VAL A 190 -21.16 -0.25 -12.14
CA VAL A 190 -21.70 1.09 -12.37
C VAL A 190 -20.63 2.12 -12.04
N PRO A 191 -20.30 3.06 -12.95
CA PRO A 191 -19.34 4.13 -12.68
C PRO A 191 -19.72 4.94 -11.43
N ALA A 192 -18.80 5.04 -10.47
CA ALA A 192 -19.01 5.72 -9.20
C ALA A 192 -18.68 7.23 -9.23
N GLY A 193 -18.14 7.72 -10.35
CA GLY A 193 -17.97 9.15 -10.62
C GLY A 193 -17.25 9.89 -9.48
N PRO A 194 -17.75 11.07 -9.03
CA PRO A 194 -17.11 11.86 -7.96
C PRO A 194 -17.01 11.14 -6.61
N VAL A 195 -17.80 10.09 -6.38
CA VAL A 195 -17.74 9.30 -5.13
C VAL A 195 -16.45 8.49 -5.08
N THR A 196 -15.87 8.14 -6.23
CA THR A 196 -14.60 7.40 -6.30
C THR A 196 -13.46 8.14 -5.62
N GLU A 197 -13.32 9.44 -5.84
CA GLU A 197 -12.24 10.24 -5.24
C GLU A 197 -12.31 10.21 -3.71
N VAL A 198 -13.52 10.33 -3.14
CA VAL A 198 -13.73 10.26 -1.69
C VAL A 198 -13.36 8.88 -1.13
N VAL A 199 -13.74 7.80 -1.82
CA VAL A 199 -13.43 6.44 -1.40
C VAL A 199 -11.93 6.17 -1.49
N VAL A 200 -11.30 6.57 -2.59
CA VAL A 200 -9.85 6.40 -2.78
C VAL A 200 -9.08 7.17 -1.71
N SER A 201 -9.42 8.44 -1.46
CA SER A 201 -8.76 9.22 -0.40
C SER A 201 -8.96 8.60 0.99
N ALA A 202 -10.16 8.11 1.30
CA ALA A 202 -10.42 7.46 2.59
C ALA A 202 -9.64 6.14 2.77
N VAL A 203 -9.45 5.37 1.69
CA VAL A 203 -8.62 4.16 1.70
C VAL A 203 -7.14 4.53 1.87
N LEU A 204 -6.68 5.56 1.17
CA LEU A 204 -5.28 6.01 1.22
C LEU A 204 -4.90 6.66 2.55
N ASP A 205 -5.81 7.39 3.20
CA ASP A 205 -5.59 7.96 4.55
C ASP A 205 -5.46 6.88 5.63
N ARG A 206 -5.94 5.67 5.37
CA ARG A 206 -5.92 4.53 6.31
C ARG A 206 -4.80 3.53 6.09
N LEU A 207 -4.18 3.56 4.91
CA LEU A 207 -2.99 2.75 4.63
C LEU A 207 -1.77 3.43 5.21
#